data_AF-A0A7S2K0D3-F1
#
_entry.id   AF-A0A7S2K0D3-F1
#
_cell.length_a   1.000
_cell.length_b   1.000
_cell.length_c   1.000
_cell.angle_alpha   90.00
_cell.angle_beta   90.00
_cell.angle_gamma   90.00
#
_symmetry.space_group_name_H-M   'P 1'
#
loop_
_entity.id
_entity.type
_entity.pdbx_description
1 polymer ?
#
loop_
_entity_poly.entity_id
_entity_poly.type
_entity_poly.pdbx_seq_one_letter_code
_entity_poly.pdbx_strand_id
1 'polypeptide(L)'
;HDDNTAIIRKTQAKAKLFLQRYQQLLWHPIRYTTCYIMDKDKARGIKRPRGLEKEKSKQKQKQKQKQKQKVKLAHPPTKALYDHDPTDPSLLPDTAKAESAPIIQAMKCMSNDEQSRFEAYRRCSFPNSVMTKCVALSLAKIIQRRSKMAPAGNKAKSFSLPDIVLDAIAKPKENHDWNKVLQCLVNPKSSNEIVIIVSTLAKLHAQRVVHAACQVAEREDKSASSGGGVNLRPHHLREARNMQLSTPVFFLGPQEQSPFVRNDSAVMVDKCKQKADAALAAQEAYDEYHSTSEDGE
;
A
#
# COMPACT_ATOMS: atom_id res chain seq x y z
N HIS A 1 4.47 22.63 35.42
CA HIS A 1 4.83 22.01 34.12
C HIS A 1 4.55 20.50 34.06
N ASP A 2 4.40 19.80 35.20
CA ASP A 2 4.24 18.33 35.25
C ASP A 2 2.86 17.79 34.84
N ASP A 3 1.79 18.59 34.92
CA ASP A 3 0.43 18.13 34.58
C ASP A 3 0.25 17.80 33.09
N ASN A 4 0.95 18.52 32.20
CA ASN A 4 0.86 18.25 30.76
C ASN A 4 1.50 16.91 30.39
N THR A 5 2.56 16.50 31.10
CA THR A 5 3.26 15.23 30.86
C THR A 5 2.37 14.04 31.21
N ALA A 6 1.57 14.15 32.27
CA ALA A 6 0.61 13.13 32.68
C ALA A 6 -0.54 12.98 31.66
N ILE A 7 -1.04 14.09 31.12
CA ILE A 7 -2.09 14.09 30.08
C ILE A 7 -1.57 13.44 28.79
N ILE A 8 -0.35 13.76 28.37
CA ILE A 8 0.28 13.17 27.17
C ILE A 8 0.44 11.65 27.34
N ARG A 9 0.97 11.18 28.48
CA ARG A 9 1.13 9.73 28.74
C ARG A 9 -0.20 8.99 28.76
N LYS A 10 -1.23 9.58 29.37
CA LYS A 10 -2.59 8.99 29.41
C LYS A 10 -3.23 8.93 28.03
N THR A 11 -2.96 9.91 27.18
CA THR A 11 -3.45 9.96 25.79
C THR A 11 -2.72 8.94 24.91
N GLN A 12 -1.40 8.83 25.04
CA GLN A 12 -0.61 7.80 24.37
C GLN A 12 -1.01 6.38 24.78
N ALA A 13 -1.30 6.13 26.07
CA ALA A 13 -1.78 4.84 26.55
C ALA A 13 -3.15 4.47 25.95
N LYS A 14 -4.08 5.43 25.85
CA LYS A 14 -5.38 5.23 25.21
C LYS A 14 -5.24 4.97 23.70
N ALA A 15 -4.33 5.66 23.02
CA ALA A 15 -4.05 5.45 21.61
C ALA A 15 -3.45 4.05 21.35
N LYS A 16 -2.49 3.60 22.18
CA LYS A 16 -1.93 2.24 22.13
C LYS A 16 -3.02 1.17 22.28
N LEU A 17 -3.92 1.34 23.26
CA LEU A 17 -5.00 0.38 23.52
C LEU A 17 -6.06 0.38 22.41
N PHE A 18 -6.30 1.54 21.77
CA PHE A 18 -7.15 1.65 20.59
C PHE A 18 -6.56 0.91 19.39
N LEU A 19 -5.27 1.13 19.09
CA LEU A 19 -4.56 0.52 17.96
C LEU A 19 -4.43 -1.00 18.10
N GLN A 20 -4.12 -1.49 19.30
CA GLN A 20 -4.07 -2.93 19.59
C GLN A 20 -5.42 -3.61 19.34
N ARG A 21 -6.52 -2.97 19.74
CA ARG A 21 -7.88 -3.49 19.50
C ARG A 21 -8.32 -3.34 18.04
N TYR A 22 -7.86 -2.29 17.36
CA TYR A 22 -8.10 -2.08 15.93
C TYR A 22 -7.45 -3.19 15.07
N GLN A 23 -6.23 -3.61 15.42
CA GLN A 23 -5.54 -4.75 14.78
C GLN A 23 -6.29 -6.08 14.95
N GLN A 24 -6.96 -6.30 16.09
CA GLN A 24 -7.81 -7.48 16.29
C GLN A 24 -9.09 -7.45 15.43
N LEU A 25 -9.59 -6.26 15.08
CA LEU A 25 -10.84 -6.08 14.31
C LEU A 25 -10.64 -6.14 12.79
N LEU A 26 -9.51 -5.65 12.28
CA LEU A 26 -9.13 -5.74 10.85
C LEU A 26 -8.98 -7.19 10.35
N TRP A 27 -8.99 -8.17 11.26
CA TRP A 27 -8.83 -9.59 10.94
C TRP A 27 -10.08 -10.32 10.47
N HIS A 28 -11.28 -9.76 10.68
CA HIS A 28 -12.49 -10.38 10.16
C HIS A 28 -12.67 -10.26 8.63
N PRO A 29 -12.49 -9.08 8.01
CA PRO A 29 -12.66 -8.92 6.56
C PRO A 29 -11.62 -9.66 5.71
N ILE A 30 -10.38 -9.84 6.19
CA ILE A 30 -9.30 -10.50 5.44
C ILE A 30 -9.57 -12.01 5.26
N ARG A 31 -10.24 -12.66 6.23
CA ARG A 31 -10.76 -14.02 6.07
C ARG A 31 -11.85 -14.12 5.00
N TYR A 32 -12.67 -13.08 4.83
CA TYR A 32 -13.73 -13.09 3.81
C TYR A 32 -13.19 -12.81 2.40
N THR A 33 -12.21 -11.93 2.25
CA THR A 33 -11.65 -11.62 0.92
C THR A 33 -10.80 -12.76 0.35
N THR A 34 -10.09 -13.51 1.19
CA THR A 34 -9.34 -14.71 0.75
C THR A 34 -10.28 -15.83 0.29
N CYS A 35 -11.41 -16.05 0.97
CA CYS A 35 -12.45 -16.98 0.46
C CYS A 35 -13.09 -16.47 -0.84
N TYR A 36 -13.34 -15.16 -0.95
CA TYR A 36 -14.03 -14.57 -2.10
C TYR A 36 -13.19 -14.57 -3.39
N ILE A 37 -11.87 -14.44 -3.28
CA ILE A 37 -10.95 -14.55 -4.44
C ILE A 37 -10.88 -16.01 -4.92
N MET A 38 -10.87 -16.99 -4.00
CA MET A 38 -10.82 -18.40 -4.38
C MET A 38 -12.11 -18.94 -5.01
N ASP A 39 -13.28 -18.42 -4.63
CA ASP A 39 -14.57 -18.84 -5.22
C ASP A 39 -14.81 -18.26 -6.62
N LYS A 40 -14.32 -17.04 -6.92
CA LYS A 40 -14.42 -16.48 -8.28
C LYS A 40 -13.59 -17.24 -9.30
N ASP A 41 -12.46 -17.82 -8.90
CA ASP A 41 -11.63 -18.64 -9.78
C ASP A 41 -12.26 -20.01 -10.06
N LYS A 42 -13.05 -20.56 -9.13
CA LYS A 42 -13.86 -21.77 -9.37
C LYS A 42 -15.09 -21.49 -10.24
N ALA A 43 -15.79 -20.37 -10.01
CA ALA A 43 -16.99 -20.00 -10.76
C ALA A 43 -16.71 -19.60 -12.22
N ARG A 44 -15.49 -19.15 -12.53
CA ARG A 44 -15.12 -18.73 -13.90
C ARG A 44 -14.73 -19.87 -14.84
N GLY A 45 -14.76 -21.14 -14.40
CA GLY A 45 -14.56 -22.28 -15.29
C GLY A 45 -13.33 -22.14 -16.19
N ILE A 46 -12.24 -21.54 -15.69
CA ILE A 46 -11.00 -21.35 -16.45
C ILE A 46 -10.34 -22.73 -16.57
N LYS A 47 -10.77 -23.48 -17.58
CA LYS A 47 -10.08 -24.69 -18.05
C LYS A 47 -8.67 -24.24 -18.45
N ARG A 48 -7.68 -24.56 -17.62
CA ARG A 48 -6.27 -24.43 -17.98
C ARG A 48 -6.06 -25.22 -19.29
N PRO A 49 -5.60 -24.60 -20.38
CA PRO A 49 -5.33 -25.33 -21.61
C PRO A 49 -4.17 -26.30 -21.34
N ARG A 50 -4.49 -27.60 -21.31
CA ARG A 50 -3.50 -28.65 -21.39
C ARG A 50 -3.08 -28.78 -22.85
N GLY A 51 -1.82 -28.48 -23.12
CA GLY A 51 -1.02 -28.97 -24.25
C GLY A 51 -1.60 -28.75 -25.65
N LEU A 52 -1.01 -27.80 -26.38
CA LEU A 52 -0.96 -27.83 -27.85
C LEU A 52 0.35 -27.14 -28.27
N GLU A 53 1.43 -27.92 -28.23
CA GLU A 53 2.57 -27.69 -29.12
C GLU A 53 2.13 -27.99 -30.56
N LYS A 54 2.68 -27.20 -31.50
CA LYS A 54 2.61 -27.34 -32.96
C LYS A 54 1.33 -26.83 -33.64
N GLU A 55 1.29 -25.52 -33.90
CA GLU A 55 0.81 -24.98 -35.18
C GLU A 55 1.15 -23.47 -35.31
N LYS A 56 2.42 -23.16 -35.56
CA LYS A 56 2.89 -21.83 -35.94
C LYS A 56 3.59 -21.90 -37.29
N SER A 57 2.83 -21.98 -38.39
CA SER A 57 3.44 -21.86 -39.73
C SER A 57 2.53 -21.45 -40.90
N LYS A 58 1.26 -21.02 -40.70
CA LYS A 58 0.41 -20.62 -41.86
C LYS A 58 -0.38 -19.32 -41.78
N GLN A 59 -0.26 -18.52 -40.72
CA GLN A 59 -1.09 -17.31 -40.56
C GLN A 59 -0.32 -15.97 -40.60
N LYS A 60 0.87 -15.92 -41.21
CA LYS A 60 1.67 -14.69 -41.35
C LYS A 60 1.70 -14.09 -42.76
N GLN A 61 0.95 -14.64 -43.71
CA GLN A 61 1.00 -14.21 -45.13
C GLN A 61 -0.25 -13.48 -45.64
N LYS A 62 -1.32 -13.34 -44.84
CA LYS A 62 -2.61 -12.75 -45.31
C LYS A 62 -2.90 -11.31 -44.86
N GLN A 63 -2.02 -10.65 -44.12
CA GLN A 63 -2.23 -9.27 -43.65
C GLN A 63 -1.42 -8.19 -44.40
N LYS A 64 -0.53 -8.56 -45.33
CA LYS A 64 0.33 -7.59 -46.04
C LYS A 64 -0.29 -6.97 -47.31
N GLN A 65 -1.55 -7.27 -47.65
CA GLN A 65 -2.20 -6.80 -48.88
C GLN A 65 -3.35 -5.79 -48.69
N LYS A 66 -3.73 -5.42 -47.45
CA LYS A 66 -4.85 -4.47 -47.21
C LYS A 66 -4.42 -3.05 -46.79
N GLN A 67 -3.15 -2.68 -47.02
CA GLN A 67 -2.60 -1.38 -46.62
C GLN A 67 -2.17 -0.49 -47.81
N LYS A 68 -2.76 -0.72 -48.99
CA LYS A 68 -2.68 0.19 -50.15
C LYS A 68 -4.09 0.45 -50.67
N GLN A 69 -4.82 1.36 -50.03
CA GLN A 69 -5.96 2.14 -50.58
C GLN A 69 -6.82 2.66 -49.42
N LYS A 70 -6.57 3.91 -48.99
CA LYS A 70 -7.56 4.90 -48.53
C LYS A 70 -6.76 6.10 -48.03
N VAL A 71 -6.68 7.21 -48.75
CA VAL A 71 -7.68 8.25 -49.05
C VAL A 71 -7.00 9.54 -48.60
N LYS A 72 -6.57 10.33 -49.59
CA LYS A 72 -6.37 11.78 -49.47
C LYS A 72 -7.73 12.37 -49.11
N LEU A 73 -7.86 13.01 -47.95
CA LEU A 73 -8.94 13.95 -47.69
C LEU A 73 -8.34 15.16 -46.98
N ALA A 74 -8.55 16.32 -47.59
CA ALA A 74 -8.03 17.60 -47.19
C ALA A 74 -8.62 18.07 -45.85
N HIS A 75 -7.80 18.74 -45.05
CA HIS A 75 -8.26 19.57 -43.93
C HIS A 75 -8.28 21.05 -44.35
N PRO A 76 -9.31 21.83 -43.94
CA PRO A 76 -9.31 23.28 -44.10
C PRO A 76 -8.45 23.96 -42.99
N PRO A 77 -7.97 25.19 -43.23
CA PRO A 77 -7.16 25.92 -42.25
C PRO A 77 -8.06 26.63 -41.22
N THR A 78 -7.91 26.29 -39.94
CA THR A 78 -8.51 27.04 -38.83
C THR A 78 -7.55 28.15 -38.41
N LYS A 79 -8.00 29.39 -38.56
CA LYS A 79 -7.29 30.61 -38.16
C LYS A 79 -7.20 30.71 -36.63
N ALA A 80 -6.07 31.27 -36.20
CA ALA A 80 -5.71 31.64 -34.84
C ALA A 80 -6.65 32.69 -34.25
N LEU A 81 -6.96 32.55 -32.95
CA LEU A 81 -7.13 33.67 -32.02
C LEU A 81 -7.25 33.13 -30.58
N TYR A 82 -6.13 33.06 -29.85
CA TYR A 82 -6.07 33.20 -28.38
C TYR A 82 -4.59 33.48 -28.04
N ASP A 83 -4.25 34.76 -27.97
CA ASP A 83 -3.10 35.23 -27.21
C ASP A 83 -3.42 35.03 -25.72
N HIS A 84 -2.89 33.97 -25.14
CA HIS A 84 -2.75 33.86 -23.70
C HIS A 84 -1.28 34.01 -23.34
N ASP A 85 -1.03 35.13 -22.67
CA ASP A 85 0.20 35.54 -22.01
C ASP A 85 0.78 34.38 -21.17
N PRO A 86 2.04 33.94 -21.40
CA PRO A 86 2.68 32.91 -20.59
C PRO A 86 3.19 33.54 -19.30
N THR A 87 2.28 33.89 -18.39
CA THR A 87 2.64 34.21 -17.00
C THR A 87 2.96 32.90 -16.28
N ASP A 88 4.22 32.50 -16.47
CA ASP A 88 5.08 31.66 -15.64
C ASP A 88 4.43 30.68 -14.64
N PRO A 89 4.17 29.41 -15.04
CA PRO A 89 3.85 28.32 -14.13
C PRO A 89 5.08 27.66 -13.46
N SER A 90 6.28 28.27 -13.51
CA SER A 90 7.54 27.65 -13.06
C SER A 90 7.88 27.79 -11.57
N LEU A 91 6.91 28.08 -10.70
CA LEU A 91 7.12 28.14 -9.24
C LEU A 91 6.35 27.05 -8.48
N LEU A 92 6.22 25.86 -9.07
CA LEU A 92 5.97 24.65 -8.30
C LEU A 92 7.32 24.11 -7.79
N PRO A 93 7.44 23.80 -6.49
CA PRO A 93 8.74 23.54 -5.86
C PRO A 93 9.45 22.34 -6.49
N ASP A 94 10.70 22.54 -6.92
CA ASP A 94 11.59 21.54 -7.53
C ASP A 94 11.90 20.32 -6.62
N THR A 95 11.42 20.32 -5.38
CA THR A 95 11.59 19.23 -4.42
C THR A 95 10.91 17.93 -4.87
N ALA A 96 9.78 18.00 -5.58
CA ALA A 96 9.08 16.81 -6.07
C ALA A 96 9.84 16.07 -7.19
N LYS A 97 10.69 16.79 -7.96
CA LYS A 97 11.53 16.16 -8.99
C LYS A 97 12.70 15.41 -8.35
N ALA A 98 13.31 15.98 -7.31
CA ALA A 98 14.46 15.41 -6.62
C ALA A 98 14.15 14.04 -5.98
N GLU A 99 12.99 13.87 -5.32
CA GLU A 99 12.63 12.60 -4.67
C GLU A 99 12.30 11.47 -5.66
N SER A 100 11.93 11.82 -6.90
CA SER A 100 11.53 10.83 -7.92
C SER A 100 12.72 10.21 -8.67
N ALA A 101 13.86 10.91 -8.73
CA ALA A 101 15.06 10.48 -9.44
C ALA A 101 15.59 9.09 -9.02
N PRO A 102 15.75 8.76 -7.72
CA PRO A 102 16.25 7.44 -7.32
C PRO A 102 15.29 6.30 -7.67
N ILE A 103 13.98 6.54 -7.61
CA ILE A 103 12.96 5.53 -7.96
C ILE A 103 13.01 5.25 -9.46
N ILE A 104 13.13 6.29 -10.28
CA ILE A 104 13.23 6.16 -11.74
C ILE A 104 14.51 5.40 -12.12
N GLN A 105 15.64 5.69 -11.48
CA GLN A 105 16.89 4.97 -11.71
C GLN A 105 16.78 3.50 -11.30
N ALA A 106 16.17 3.20 -10.15
CA ALA A 106 15.93 1.82 -9.72
C ALA A 106 15.04 1.05 -10.71
N MET A 107 13.99 1.68 -11.24
CA MET A 107 13.11 1.06 -12.24
C MET A 107 13.84 0.73 -13.55
N LYS A 108 14.80 1.56 -13.98
CA LYS A 108 15.60 1.30 -15.20
C LYS A 108 16.48 0.05 -15.09
N CYS A 109 16.88 -0.34 -13.88
CA CYS A 109 17.69 -1.53 -13.65
C CYS A 109 16.87 -2.83 -13.52
N MET A 110 15.54 -2.73 -13.43
CA MET A 110 14.63 -3.88 -13.31
C MET A 110 14.34 -4.49 -14.68
N SER A 111 14.20 -5.82 -14.72
CA SER A 111 13.64 -6.50 -15.89
C SER A 111 12.19 -6.05 -16.16
N ASN A 112 11.72 -6.22 -17.40
CA ASN A 112 10.34 -5.85 -17.77
C ASN A 112 9.29 -6.53 -16.87
N ASP A 113 9.53 -7.78 -16.48
CA ASP A 113 8.64 -8.53 -15.59
C ASP A 113 8.62 -7.94 -14.17
N GLU A 114 9.78 -7.51 -13.66
CA GLU A 114 9.88 -6.84 -12.36
C GLU A 114 9.21 -5.47 -12.37
N GLN A 115 9.41 -4.67 -13.44
CA GLN A 115 8.73 -3.39 -13.60
C GLN A 115 7.20 -3.58 -13.63
N SER A 116 6.71 -4.58 -14.37
CA SER A 116 5.28 -4.91 -14.41
C SER A 116 4.74 -5.32 -13.04
N ARG A 117 5.48 -6.14 -12.27
CA ARG A 117 5.10 -6.52 -10.90
C ARG A 117 5.08 -5.31 -9.96
N PHE A 118 6.09 -4.46 -10.06
CA PHE A 118 6.20 -3.24 -9.26
C PHE A 118 5.05 -2.29 -9.53
N GLU A 119 4.70 -2.06 -10.80
CA GLU A 119 3.58 -1.20 -11.17
C GLU A 119 2.22 -1.76 -10.73
N ALA A 120 2.01 -3.07 -10.89
CA ALA A 120 0.82 -3.73 -10.37
C ALA A 120 0.68 -3.55 -8.85
N TYR A 121 1.78 -3.69 -8.11
CA TYR A 121 1.82 -3.45 -6.68
C TYR A 121 1.62 -1.98 -6.31
N ARG A 122 2.19 -1.03 -7.06
CA ARG A 122 2.02 0.40 -6.82
C ARG A 122 0.55 0.79 -6.95
N ARG A 123 -0.11 0.30 -8.01
CA ARG A 123 -1.51 0.61 -8.33
C ARG A 123 -2.54 -0.20 -7.55
N CYS A 124 -2.16 -1.30 -6.92
CA CYS A 124 -3.12 -2.10 -6.15
C CYS A 124 -3.63 -1.32 -4.93
N SER A 125 -4.93 -1.41 -4.68
CA SER A 125 -5.60 -0.80 -3.54
C SER A 125 -6.79 -1.66 -3.12
N PHE A 126 -7.22 -1.53 -1.86
CA PHE A 126 -8.46 -2.17 -1.43
C PHE A 126 -9.66 -1.39 -1.98
N PRO A 127 -10.72 -2.07 -2.46
CA PRO A 127 -11.93 -1.39 -2.93
C PRO A 127 -12.50 -0.49 -1.84
N ASN A 128 -12.77 0.78 -2.17
CA ASN A 128 -13.23 1.77 -1.20
C ASN A 128 -14.50 1.31 -0.47
N SER A 129 -15.48 0.77 -1.19
CA SER A 129 -16.73 0.23 -0.61
C SER A 129 -16.50 -0.83 0.45
N VAL A 130 -15.52 -1.73 0.24
CA VAL A 130 -15.16 -2.79 1.19
C VAL A 130 -14.48 -2.18 2.42
N MET A 131 -13.58 -1.22 2.21
CA MET A 131 -12.90 -0.53 3.30
C MET A 131 -13.86 0.31 4.15
N THR A 132 -14.77 1.07 3.53
CA THR A 132 -15.82 1.82 4.22
C THR A 132 -16.65 0.89 5.11
N LYS A 133 -17.15 -0.22 4.55
CA LYS A 133 -17.89 -1.23 5.32
C LYS A 133 -17.08 -1.76 6.50
N CYS A 134 -15.82 -2.11 6.28
CA CYS A 134 -14.93 -2.63 7.32
C CYS A 134 -14.70 -1.60 8.45
N VAL A 135 -14.41 -0.35 8.11
CA VAL A 135 -14.16 0.73 9.06
C VAL A 135 -15.43 1.02 9.87
N ALA A 136 -16.57 1.18 9.19
CA ALA A 136 -17.85 1.42 9.83
C ALA A 136 -18.19 0.33 10.85
N LEU A 137 -18.12 -0.95 10.45
CA LEU A 137 -18.39 -2.09 11.34
C LEU A 137 -17.42 -2.15 12.53
N SER A 138 -16.14 -1.85 12.30
CA SER A 138 -15.12 -1.88 13.36
C SER A 138 -15.38 -0.78 14.40
N LEU A 139 -15.66 0.44 13.96
CA LEU A 139 -15.99 1.56 14.84
C LEU A 139 -17.29 1.32 15.60
N ALA A 140 -18.33 0.85 14.91
CA ALA A 140 -19.63 0.55 15.51
C ALA A 140 -19.50 -0.50 16.63
N LYS A 141 -18.73 -1.58 16.40
CA LYS A 141 -18.42 -2.59 17.43
C LYS A 141 -17.62 -2.02 18.61
N ILE A 142 -16.66 -1.14 18.35
CA ILE A 142 -15.88 -0.50 19.43
C ILE A 142 -16.79 0.37 20.30
N ILE A 143 -17.67 1.17 19.70
CA ILE A 143 -18.61 2.03 20.42
C ILE A 143 -19.59 1.18 21.24
N GLN A 144 -20.15 0.12 20.65
CA GLN A 144 -21.05 -0.81 21.34
C GLN A 144 -20.36 -1.52 22.52
N ARG A 145 -19.09 -1.90 22.40
CA ARG A 145 -18.33 -2.47 23.53
C ARG A 145 -18.10 -1.44 24.62
N ARG A 146 -17.78 -0.19 24.25
CA ARG A 146 -17.56 0.89 25.21
C ARG A 146 -18.83 1.25 25.98
N SER A 147 -19.99 1.26 25.31
CA SER A 147 -21.27 1.53 25.99
C SER A 147 -21.63 0.44 27.01
N LYS A 148 -21.31 -0.83 26.73
CA LYS A 148 -21.50 -1.94 27.67
C LYS A 148 -20.56 -1.94 28.88
N MET A 149 -19.39 -1.30 28.77
CA MET A 149 -18.40 -1.24 29.86
C MET A 149 -18.54 0.00 30.76
N ALA A 150 -19.49 0.90 30.48
CA ALA A 150 -19.68 2.10 31.28
C ALA A 150 -20.25 1.73 32.67
N PRO A 151 -19.64 2.19 33.79
CA PRO A 151 -20.13 1.89 35.13
C PRO A 151 -21.52 2.49 35.36
N ALA A 152 -22.43 1.70 35.96
CA ALA A 152 -23.85 2.02 36.13
C ALA A 152 -24.15 3.34 36.88
N GLY A 153 -23.16 3.88 37.62
CA GLY A 153 -23.32 5.09 38.41
C GLY A 153 -23.18 6.41 37.64
N ASN A 154 -22.69 6.41 36.39
CA ASN A 154 -22.44 7.64 35.64
C ASN A 154 -23.47 7.80 34.50
N LYS A 155 -24.69 8.24 34.86
CA LYS A 155 -25.79 8.53 33.91
C LYS A 155 -25.54 9.77 33.02
N ALA A 156 -24.35 10.35 33.07
CA ALA A 156 -24.00 11.50 32.24
C ALA A 156 -23.97 11.10 30.76
N LYS A 157 -25.04 11.44 30.03
CA LYS A 157 -25.19 11.41 28.57
C LYS A 157 -24.70 10.09 27.95
N SER A 158 -25.48 9.01 28.14
CA SER A 158 -25.29 7.79 27.37
C SER A 158 -25.38 8.11 25.88
N PHE A 159 -24.26 7.99 25.18
CA PHE A 159 -24.22 8.10 23.73
C PHE A 159 -25.02 6.94 23.14
N SER A 160 -26.26 7.19 22.72
CA SER A 160 -27.05 6.22 21.97
C SER A 160 -26.54 6.20 20.53
N LEU A 161 -26.27 4.99 20.03
CA LEU A 161 -25.97 4.80 18.62
C LEU A 161 -27.25 5.05 17.82
N PRO A 162 -27.18 5.75 16.67
CA PRO A 162 -28.32 5.88 15.77
C PRO A 162 -28.83 4.51 15.31
N ASP A 163 -30.15 4.39 15.11
CA ASP A 163 -30.79 3.12 14.72
C ASP A 163 -30.20 2.51 13.44
N ILE A 164 -29.82 3.35 12.48
CA ILE A 164 -29.15 2.91 11.24
C ILE A 164 -27.84 2.15 11.53
N VAL A 165 -27.11 2.54 12.57
CA VAL A 165 -25.85 1.88 12.97
C VAL A 165 -26.15 0.59 13.71
N LEU A 166 -27.17 0.57 14.57
CA LEU A 166 -27.60 -0.62 15.30
C LEU A 166 -28.11 -1.71 14.34
N ASP A 167 -28.93 -1.34 13.35
CA ASP A 167 -29.41 -2.26 12.31
C ASP A 167 -28.23 -2.80 11.48
N ALA A 168 -27.30 -1.93 11.07
CA ALA A 168 -26.11 -2.34 10.31
C ALA A 168 -25.18 -3.29 11.08
N ILE A 169 -25.08 -3.17 12.42
CA ILE A 169 -24.34 -4.12 13.26
C ILE A 169 -25.10 -5.46 13.35
N ALA A 170 -26.42 -5.41 13.59
CA ALA A 170 -27.23 -6.59 13.84
C ALA A 170 -27.39 -7.44 12.57
N LYS A 171 -27.57 -6.80 11.42
CA LYS A 171 -27.84 -7.44 10.13
C LYS A 171 -27.02 -6.74 9.05
N PRO A 172 -25.71 -7.05 8.91
CA PRO A 172 -24.86 -6.44 7.88
C PRO A 172 -25.26 -6.93 6.48
N LYS A 173 -26.30 -6.35 5.90
CA LYS A 173 -26.75 -6.60 4.52
C LYS A 173 -25.77 -6.01 3.50
N GLU A 174 -25.76 -6.57 2.29
CA GLU A 174 -24.97 -6.03 1.18
C GLU A 174 -25.46 -4.64 0.73
N ASN A 175 -26.76 -4.37 0.85
CA ASN A 175 -27.38 -3.14 0.36
C ASN A 175 -27.35 -1.95 1.35
N HIS A 176 -26.65 -2.06 2.47
CA HIS A 176 -26.51 -0.89 3.35
C HIS A 176 -25.61 0.17 2.70
N ASP A 177 -26.04 1.42 2.82
CA ASP A 177 -25.20 2.58 2.53
C ASP A 177 -24.16 2.75 3.65
N TRP A 178 -23.06 2.00 3.53
CA TRP A 178 -21.97 2.02 4.51
C TRP A 178 -21.31 3.40 4.64
N ASN A 179 -21.42 4.26 3.62
CA ASN A 179 -20.94 5.64 3.72
C ASN A 179 -21.79 6.43 4.70
N LYS A 180 -23.12 6.34 4.62
CA LYS A 180 -24.02 6.97 5.62
C LYS A 180 -23.77 6.44 7.03
N VAL A 181 -23.63 5.11 7.18
CA VAL A 181 -23.30 4.51 8.48
C VAL A 181 -21.98 5.07 9.02
N LEU A 182 -20.95 5.18 8.18
CA LEU A 182 -19.67 5.75 8.60
C LEU A 182 -19.79 7.23 8.97
N GLN A 183 -20.51 8.04 8.19
CA GLN A 183 -20.76 9.45 8.48
C GLN A 183 -21.53 9.68 9.78
N CYS A 184 -22.30 8.71 10.27
CA CYS A 184 -22.92 8.75 11.60
C CYS A 184 -21.92 8.45 12.74
N LEU A 185 -20.78 7.83 12.44
CA LEU A 185 -19.80 7.36 13.42
C LEU A 185 -18.58 8.30 13.54
N VAL A 186 -18.27 9.04 12.49
CA VAL A 186 -17.15 9.99 12.42
C VAL A 186 -17.64 11.32 11.86
N ASN A 187 -16.83 12.37 11.92
CA ASN A 187 -17.17 13.63 11.27
C ASN A 187 -17.45 13.37 9.77
N PRO A 188 -18.62 13.74 9.22
CA PRO A 188 -18.98 13.45 7.83
C PRO A 188 -17.91 13.92 6.83
N LYS A 189 -17.28 15.07 7.10
CA LYS A 189 -16.22 15.66 6.27
C LYS A 189 -14.95 14.81 6.21
N SER A 190 -14.67 14.02 7.26
CA SER A 190 -13.45 13.20 7.38
C SER A 190 -13.68 11.71 7.11
N SER A 191 -14.92 11.31 6.79
CA SER A 191 -15.25 9.89 6.58
C SER A 191 -14.41 9.23 5.47
N ASN A 192 -14.27 9.90 4.33
CA ASN A 192 -13.45 9.43 3.21
C ASN A 192 -11.95 9.39 3.54
N GLU A 193 -11.45 10.41 4.25
CA GLU A 193 -10.04 10.49 4.66
C GLU A 193 -9.67 9.31 5.56
N ILE A 194 -10.52 8.98 6.54
CA ILE A 194 -10.32 7.84 7.42
C ILE A 194 -10.27 6.54 6.62
N VAL A 195 -11.14 6.36 5.61
CA VAL A 195 -11.11 5.18 4.74
C VAL A 195 -9.80 5.08 3.97
N ILE A 196 -9.30 6.19 3.43
CA ILE A 196 -8.01 6.24 2.72
C ILE A 196 -6.86 5.88 3.67
N ILE A 197 -6.80 6.51 4.85
CA ILE A 197 -5.75 6.27 5.84
C ILE A 197 -5.75 4.80 6.25
N VAL A 198 -6.91 4.22 6.56
CA VAL A 198 -7.03 2.82 6.94
C VAL A 198 -6.64 1.89 5.80
N SER A 199 -7.04 2.20 4.56
CA SER A 199 -6.66 1.43 3.37
C SER A 199 -5.15 1.41 3.16
N THR A 200 -4.50 2.57 3.31
CA THR A 200 -3.03 2.70 3.25
C THR A 200 -2.36 1.90 4.35
N LEU A 201 -2.82 2.01 5.60
CA LEU A 201 -2.29 1.24 6.72
C LEU A 201 -2.48 -0.27 6.52
N ALA A 202 -3.63 -0.70 5.98
CA ALA A 202 -3.88 -2.09 5.65
C ALA A 202 -2.92 -2.59 4.56
N LYS A 203 -2.61 -1.75 3.55
CA LYS A 203 -1.65 -2.08 2.47
C LYS A 203 -0.24 -2.24 3.04
N LEU A 204 0.20 -1.30 3.89
CA LEU A 204 1.48 -1.37 4.59
C LEU A 204 1.57 -2.62 5.48
N HIS A 205 0.48 -2.98 6.18
CA HIS A 205 0.45 -4.20 6.98
C HIS A 205 0.59 -5.45 6.11
N ALA A 206 -0.17 -5.54 5.02
CA ALA A 206 -0.09 -6.66 4.08
C ALA A 206 1.32 -6.83 3.51
N GLN A 207 1.98 -5.73 3.13
CA GLN A 207 3.37 -5.73 2.67
C GLN A 207 4.31 -6.36 3.69
N ARG A 208 4.23 -5.91 4.95
CA ARG A 208 5.07 -6.45 6.03
C ARG A 208 4.82 -7.93 6.24
N VAL A 209 3.55 -8.37 6.24
CA VAL A 209 3.19 -9.78 6.42
C VAL A 209 3.74 -10.63 5.28
N VAL A 210 3.61 -10.17 4.03
CA VAL A 210 4.17 -10.86 2.86
C VAL A 210 5.69 -10.93 2.95
N HIS A 211 6.35 -9.84 3.30
CA HIS A 211 7.81 -9.81 3.49
C HIS A 211 8.28 -10.79 4.58
N ALA A 212 7.63 -10.79 5.75
CA ALA A 212 7.92 -11.75 6.81
C ALA A 212 7.61 -13.20 6.38
N ALA A 213 6.58 -13.42 5.57
CA ALA A 213 6.27 -14.75 5.04
C ALA A 213 7.32 -15.23 4.03
N CYS A 214 7.92 -14.33 3.24
CA CYS A 214 9.07 -14.67 2.40
C CYS A 214 10.25 -15.13 3.26
N GLN A 215 10.54 -14.45 4.37
CA GLN A 215 11.62 -14.87 5.29
C GLN A 215 11.36 -16.24 5.92
N VAL A 216 10.11 -16.54 6.29
CA VAL A 216 9.74 -17.87 6.80
C VAL A 216 9.97 -18.92 5.71
N ALA A 217 9.50 -18.67 4.49
CA ALA A 217 9.69 -19.56 3.36
C ALA A 217 11.18 -19.81 3.04
N GLU A 218 12.00 -18.75 3.03
CA GLU A 218 13.44 -18.85 2.80
C GLU A 218 14.15 -19.68 3.87
N ARG A 219 13.69 -19.63 5.14
CA ARG A 219 14.26 -20.47 6.21
C ARG A 219 13.92 -21.94 6.02
N GLU A 220 12.73 -22.26 5.52
CA GLU A 220 12.33 -23.64 5.20
C GLU A 220 13.05 -24.15 3.94
N ASP A 221 13.17 -23.32 2.91
CA ASP A 221 13.75 -23.68 1.61
C ASP A 221 15.29 -23.61 1.59
N LYS A 222 15.96 -23.10 2.63
CA LYS A 222 17.43 -23.21 2.80
C LYS A 222 17.93 -24.66 2.75
N SER A 223 17.04 -25.64 2.95
CA SER A 223 17.32 -27.07 2.75
C SER A 223 17.25 -27.53 1.29
N ALA A 224 16.69 -26.73 0.38
CA ALA A 224 16.47 -27.04 -1.04
C ALA A 224 17.10 -25.95 -1.93
N SER A 225 18.42 -26.02 -2.10
CA SER A 225 19.18 -25.18 -3.03
C SER A 225 18.68 -25.32 -4.48
N SER A 226 17.99 -24.31 -5.01
CA SER A 226 18.02 -23.91 -6.44
C SER A 226 17.15 -22.67 -6.64
N GLY A 227 17.61 -21.72 -7.47
CA GLY A 227 17.10 -20.35 -7.62
C GLY A 227 15.71 -20.19 -8.25
N GLY A 228 14.71 -20.94 -7.79
CA GLY A 228 13.29 -20.71 -8.07
C GLY A 228 12.71 -19.67 -7.12
N GLY A 229 11.80 -18.81 -7.62
CA GLY A 229 11.13 -17.80 -6.80
C GLY A 229 10.40 -18.41 -5.59
N VAL A 230 10.29 -17.62 -4.51
CA VAL A 230 9.68 -18.04 -3.24
C VAL A 230 8.18 -18.33 -3.43
N ASN A 231 7.80 -19.60 -3.28
CA ASN A 231 6.39 -20.01 -3.33
C ASN A 231 5.76 -19.90 -1.94
N LEU A 232 5.01 -18.82 -1.70
CA LEU A 232 4.32 -18.60 -0.44
C LEU A 232 3.16 -19.58 -0.23
N ARG A 233 3.26 -20.41 0.83
CA ARG A 233 2.22 -21.32 1.28
C ARG A 233 1.38 -20.67 2.40
N PRO A 234 0.13 -21.13 2.62
CA PRO A 234 -0.72 -20.56 3.68
C PRO A 234 -0.13 -20.64 5.09
N HIS A 235 0.77 -21.59 5.39
CA HIS A 235 1.41 -21.66 6.70
C HIS A 235 2.47 -20.56 6.90
N HIS A 236 3.25 -20.20 5.87
CA HIS A 236 4.20 -19.08 5.94
C HIS A 236 3.50 -17.77 6.35
N LEU A 237 2.32 -17.48 5.77
CA LEU A 237 1.53 -16.31 6.11
C LEU A 237 1.00 -16.34 7.55
N ARG A 238 0.59 -17.51 8.04
CA ARG A 238 0.12 -17.68 9.44
C ARG A 238 1.26 -17.46 10.42
N GLU A 239 2.43 -18.01 10.15
CA GLU A 239 3.61 -17.87 10.99
C GLU A 239 4.13 -16.43 11.00
N ALA A 240 4.29 -15.82 9.82
CA ALA A 240 4.70 -14.42 9.67
C ALA A 240 3.79 -13.46 10.44
N ARG A 241 2.47 -13.74 10.43
CA ARG A 241 1.51 -12.97 11.23
C ARG A 241 1.77 -13.14 12.74
N ASN A 242 2.00 -14.36 13.21
CA ASN A 242 2.27 -14.62 14.62
C ASN A 242 3.57 -13.93 15.09
N MET A 243 4.58 -13.85 14.22
CA MET A 243 5.81 -13.09 14.48
C MET A 243 5.58 -11.58 14.60
N GLN A 244 4.61 -11.01 13.88
CA GLN A 244 4.30 -9.58 13.97
C GLN A 244 3.40 -9.22 15.15
N LEU A 245 2.51 -10.12 15.57
CA LEU A 245 1.59 -9.87 16.69
C LEU A 245 2.32 -9.75 18.04
N SER A 246 3.52 -10.31 18.16
CA SER A 246 4.32 -10.23 19.39
C SER A 246 5.01 -8.87 19.58
N THR A 247 5.07 -8.02 18.55
CA THR A 247 5.73 -6.71 18.61
C THR A 247 4.71 -5.56 18.45
N PRO A 248 4.14 -5.03 19.55
CA PRO A 248 3.16 -3.95 19.50
C PRO A 248 3.75 -2.57 19.11
N VAL A 249 4.98 -2.50 18.60
CA VAL A 249 5.74 -1.26 18.31
C VAL A 249 5.23 -0.54 17.04
N PHE A 250 4.08 -0.97 16.52
CA PHE A 250 3.56 -0.67 15.19
C PHE A 250 3.37 0.82 14.82
N PHE A 251 3.28 1.75 15.78
CA PHE A 251 2.86 3.13 15.47
C PHE A 251 3.78 4.27 15.93
N LEU A 252 4.77 4.05 16.79
CA LEU A 252 5.57 5.15 17.37
C LEU A 252 7.05 4.83 17.58
N GLY A 253 7.52 3.64 17.20
CA GLY A 253 8.96 3.39 17.18
C GLY A 253 9.58 4.17 16.02
N PRO A 254 10.73 4.83 16.20
CA PRO A 254 11.56 5.22 15.06
C PRO A 254 11.70 3.99 14.16
N GLN A 255 11.60 4.17 12.85
CA GLN A 255 11.88 3.14 11.86
C GLN A 255 13.38 2.81 11.82
N GLU A 256 14.07 2.91 12.96
CA GLU A 256 15.45 2.53 13.09
C GLU A 256 15.48 1.07 13.52
N GLN A 257 15.76 0.23 12.53
CA GLN A 257 16.29 -1.12 12.70
C GLN A 257 15.28 -2.09 13.31
N SER A 258 14.54 -2.79 12.44
CA SER A 258 13.86 -4.01 12.85
C SER A 258 14.91 -4.96 13.47
N PRO A 259 14.71 -5.47 14.69
CA PRO A 259 15.73 -6.25 15.41
C PRO A 259 15.92 -7.66 14.84
N PHE A 260 15.28 -8.01 13.72
CA PHE A 260 15.37 -9.33 13.11
C PHE A 260 16.38 -9.43 11.96
N VAL A 261 17.15 -8.37 11.73
CA VAL A 261 18.39 -8.44 10.96
C VAL A 261 19.49 -8.98 11.89
N ARG A 262 19.37 -10.26 12.31
CA ARG A 262 20.45 -10.97 12.99
C ARG A 262 21.07 -11.98 12.02
N ASN A 263 22.25 -11.60 11.54
CA ASN A 263 23.43 -12.43 11.25
C ASN A 263 23.90 -12.62 9.80
N ASP A 264 23.11 -12.32 8.76
CA ASP A 264 23.62 -12.37 7.36
C ASP A 264 23.83 -10.96 6.73
N SER A 265 23.63 -9.89 7.51
CA SER A 265 23.56 -8.51 7.02
C SER A 265 24.85 -7.71 7.09
N ALA A 266 25.90 -8.20 7.76
CA ALA A 266 27.16 -7.45 7.84
C ALA A 266 27.69 -7.12 6.43
N VAL A 267 27.67 -8.11 5.53
CA VAL A 267 28.15 -7.96 4.15
C VAL A 267 27.29 -7.02 3.30
N MET A 268 25.99 -6.92 3.55
CA MET A 268 25.08 -6.01 2.82
C MET A 268 25.13 -4.58 3.36
N VAL A 269 25.27 -4.41 4.68
CA VAL A 269 25.44 -3.10 5.32
C VAL A 269 26.76 -2.49 4.87
N ASP A 270 27.82 -3.29 4.78
CA ASP A 270 29.11 -2.86 4.25
C ASP A 270 29.01 -2.42 2.78
N LYS A 271 28.25 -3.13 1.93
CA LYS A 271 28.03 -2.72 0.53
C LYS A 271 27.20 -1.44 0.40
N CYS A 272 26.20 -1.22 1.25
CA CYS A 272 25.43 0.02 1.26
C CYS A 272 26.27 1.19 1.76
N LYS A 273 27.07 0.99 2.81
CA LYS A 273 28.01 1.98 3.31
C LYS A 273 29.07 2.32 2.25
N GLN A 274 29.66 1.32 1.61
CA GLN A 274 30.63 1.50 0.54
C GLN A 274 30.05 2.24 -0.68
N LYS A 275 28.78 2.03 -1.02
CA LYS A 275 28.10 2.82 -2.07
C LYS A 275 27.81 4.25 -1.64
N ALA A 276 27.47 4.48 -0.38
CA ALA A 276 27.27 5.82 0.17
C ALA A 276 28.60 6.60 0.19
N ASP A 277 29.67 5.97 0.67
CA ASP A 277 31.02 6.55 0.71
C ASP A 277 31.54 6.84 -0.71
N ALA A 278 31.29 5.94 -1.68
CA ALA A 278 31.66 6.18 -3.08
C ALA A 278 30.85 7.31 -3.74
N ALA A 279 29.57 7.46 -3.39
CA ALA A 279 28.75 8.58 -3.87
C ALA A 279 29.23 9.92 -3.29
N LEU A 280 29.62 9.92 -2.02
CA LEU A 280 30.16 11.10 -1.33
C LEU A 280 31.50 11.53 -1.94
N ALA A 281 32.41 10.58 -2.18
CA ALA A 281 33.68 10.85 -2.86
C ALA A 281 33.50 11.34 -4.31
N ALA A 282 32.49 10.84 -5.03
CA ALA A 282 32.17 11.33 -6.38
C ALA A 282 31.63 12.76 -6.38
N GLN A 283 30.86 13.13 -5.34
CA GLN A 283 30.38 14.49 -5.14
C GLN A 283 31.55 15.44 -4.81
N GLU A 284 32.44 15.06 -3.90
CA GLU A 284 33.62 15.85 -3.53
C GLU A 284 34.53 16.09 -4.74
N ALA A 285 34.77 15.08 -5.58
CA ALA A 285 35.58 15.22 -6.79
C ALA A 285 34.92 16.15 -7.84
N TYR A 286 33.59 16.17 -7.90
CA TYR A 286 32.85 17.09 -8.76
C TYR A 286 32.97 18.54 -8.27
N ASP A 287 32.80 18.74 -6.96
CA ASP A 287 32.88 20.06 -6.34
C ASP A 287 34.31 20.66 -6.43
N GLU A 288 35.35 19.83 -6.34
CA GLU A 288 36.76 20.24 -6.53
C GLU A 288 37.06 20.67 -7.98
N TYR A 289 36.51 19.94 -8.97
CA TYR A 289 36.66 20.29 -10.38
C TYR A 289 36.00 21.64 -10.71
N HIS A 290 34.85 21.93 -10.11
CA HIS A 290 34.15 23.19 -10.36
C HIS A 290 34.70 24.37 -9.56
N SER A 291 35.16 24.16 -8.33
CA SER A 291 35.73 25.24 -7.50
C SER A 291 37.05 25.80 -8.06
N THR A 292 37.79 25.04 -8.87
CA THR A 292 39.04 25.50 -9.49
C THR A 292 38.84 26.23 -10.83
N SER A 293 37.60 26.30 -11.33
CA SER A 293 37.29 26.89 -12.64
C SER A 293 36.79 28.33 -12.60
N GLU A 294 36.52 28.89 -11.42
CA GLU A 294 35.94 30.24 -11.26
C GLU A 294 36.96 31.36 -10.97
N ASP A 295 38.22 31.06 -10.64
CA ASP A 295 39.26 32.08 -10.37
C ASP A 295 40.07 32.47 -11.63
N GLY A 296 39.56 32.15 -12.82
CA GLY A 296 40.25 32.25 -14.11
C GLY A 296 39.76 33.33 -15.08
N GLU A 297 39.04 34.36 -14.61
CA GLU A 297 38.70 35.57 -15.39
C GLU A 297 39.22 36.86 -14.73
#